data_AF-A0A6V7P2V3-F1
#
_entry.id   AF-A0A6V7P2V3-F1
#
_cell.length_a   1.000
_cell.length_b   1.000
_cell.length_c   1.000
_cell.angle_alpha   90.00
_cell.angle_beta   90.00
_cell.angle_gamma   90.00
#
_symmetry.space_group_name_H-M   'P 1'
#
loop_
_entity.id
_entity.type
_entity.pdbx_description
1 polymer ?
#
loop_
_entity_poly.entity_id
_entity_poly.type
_entity_poly.pdbx_seq_one_letter_code
_entity_poly.pdbx_strand_id
1 'polypeptide(L)'
;MQVTRLKCGGFIFGLRINHTIADAPGVMQFLKALGELARGAAAPSVRPVWARDLLTARSPPCVTHHHPEYDFSTAEIATDKLASVPPKDMVRRPFFFGPKEISALRNHLPAHLRMSSSRFELITAAIWRSRTAALAYDPEDEVRVQFIVNARGRKGSQAPLPPGFYGNAFAFTVASSAAAKLCEQPLGYALELVKKAKAKATDEFMQSAVDYLVSNGRPHFTVARTYIVSDVTRAGFEDVDFGWGEGVYGGPAKGGEGEILGVANYITRAKNGKGEEGIFVAVCLPSYAMERFQMEIDTLTHEPVFDPYA
;
A
#
# COMPACT_ATOMS: atom_id res chain seq x y z
N MET A 1 -20.59 11.30 3.81
CA MET A 1 -19.69 12.46 3.60
C MET A 1 -19.80 13.37 4.81
N GLN A 2 -18.71 14.04 5.19
CA GLN A 2 -18.69 15.01 6.27
C GLN A 2 -17.84 16.22 5.83
N VAL A 3 -18.32 17.43 6.09
CA VAL A 3 -17.55 18.67 5.88
C VAL A 3 -17.34 19.32 7.24
N THR A 4 -16.09 19.50 7.63
CA THR A 4 -15.72 20.09 8.93
C THR A 4 -15.03 21.42 8.69
N ARG A 5 -15.67 22.53 9.08
CA ARG A 5 -15.07 23.86 8.98
C ARG A 5 -14.07 24.10 10.11
N LEU A 6 -12.89 24.61 9.77
CA LEU A 6 -11.82 24.95 10.70
C LEU A 6 -11.93 26.43 11.13
N LYS A 7 -11.38 26.76 12.30
CA LYS A 7 -11.39 28.13 12.84
C LYS A 7 -10.71 29.16 11.93
N CYS A 8 -9.73 28.73 11.13
CA CYS A 8 -9.01 29.57 10.16
C CYS A 8 -9.78 29.80 8.85
N GLY A 9 -11.01 29.31 8.71
CA GLY A 9 -11.82 29.45 7.52
C GLY A 9 -11.67 28.33 6.49
N GLY A 10 -10.62 27.50 6.57
CA GLY A 10 -10.48 26.27 5.78
C GLY A 10 -11.50 25.19 6.17
N PHE A 11 -11.51 24.08 5.44
CA PHE A 11 -12.37 22.92 5.75
C PHE A 11 -11.68 21.59 5.49
N ILE A 12 -12.18 20.53 6.12
CA ILE A 12 -11.82 19.14 5.86
C ILE A 12 -13.03 18.47 5.20
N PHE A 13 -12.80 17.81 4.07
CA PHE A 13 -13.79 16.94 3.43
C PHE A 13 -13.48 15.47 3.75
N GLY A 14 -14.37 14.85 4.52
CA GLY A 14 -14.29 13.43 4.89
C GLY A 14 -15.25 12.57 4.07
N LEU A 15 -14.72 11.50 3.47
CA LEU A 15 -15.51 10.48 2.79
C LEU A 15 -15.31 9.12 3.45
N ARG A 16 -16.43 8.42 3.69
CA ARG A 16 -16.46 7.00 4.05
C ARG A 16 -17.23 6.27 2.95
N ILE A 17 -16.64 5.20 2.42
CA ILE A 17 -17.23 4.39 1.35
C ILE A 17 -17.15 2.91 1.73
N ASN A 18 -18.10 2.12 1.24
CA ASN A 18 -17.97 0.67 1.27
C ASN A 18 -17.01 0.23 0.15
N HIS A 19 -15.88 -0.37 0.53
CA HIS A 19 -14.82 -0.75 -0.41
C HIS A 19 -15.28 -1.83 -1.43
N THR A 20 -16.39 -2.54 -1.19
CA THR A 20 -16.97 -3.44 -2.21
C THR A 20 -17.46 -2.71 -3.47
N ILE A 21 -17.76 -1.41 -3.32
CA ILE A 21 -18.26 -0.56 -4.39
C ILE A 21 -17.11 -0.04 -5.26
N ALA A 22 -16.05 0.50 -4.68
CA ALA A 22 -14.97 1.12 -5.44
C ALA A 22 -13.64 1.03 -4.71
N ASP A 23 -12.56 0.94 -5.48
CA ASP A 23 -11.19 1.13 -4.99
C ASP A 23 -10.79 2.61 -4.99
N ALA A 24 -9.57 2.92 -4.55
CA ALA A 24 -9.07 4.30 -4.48
C ALA A 24 -9.20 5.07 -5.80
N PRO A 25 -8.80 4.54 -6.99
CA PRO A 25 -9.09 5.19 -8.28
C PRO A 25 -10.57 5.51 -8.49
N GLY A 26 -11.48 4.59 -8.20
CA GLY A 26 -12.92 4.82 -8.33
C GLY A 26 -13.45 5.89 -7.39
N VAL A 27 -12.98 5.91 -6.13
CA VAL A 27 -13.28 6.98 -5.17
C VAL A 27 -12.81 8.33 -5.68
N MET A 28 -11.60 8.40 -6.23
CA MET A 28 -11.05 9.64 -6.75
C MET A 28 -11.81 10.15 -7.99
N GLN A 29 -12.26 9.25 -8.86
CA GLN A 29 -13.13 9.61 -9.97
C GLN A 29 -14.45 10.23 -9.46
N PHE A 30 -15.05 9.64 -8.42
CA PHE A 30 -16.25 10.20 -7.78
C PHE A 30 -15.99 11.59 -7.19
N LEU A 31 -14.88 11.78 -6.47
CA LEU A 31 -14.53 13.07 -5.86
C LEU A 31 -14.28 14.15 -6.92
N LYS A 32 -13.58 13.82 -8.02
CA LYS A 32 -13.34 14.75 -9.13
C LYS A 32 -14.66 15.15 -9.81
N ALA A 33 -15.54 14.18 -10.07
CA ALA A 33 -16.88 14.45 -10.60
C ALA A 33 -17.70 15.36 -9.67
N LEU A 34 -17.65 15.11 -8.36
CA LEU A 34 -18.34 15.96 -7.37
C LEU A 34 -17.78 17.38 -7.37
N GLY A 35 -16.46 17.54 -7.47
CA GLY A 35 -15.80 18.85 -7.56
C GLY A 35 -16.21 19.64 -8.81
N GLU A 36 -16.26 18.97 -9.97
CA GLU A 36 -16.74 19.59 -11.22
C GLU A 36 -18.20 20.06 -11.11
N LEU A 37 -19.09 19.21 -10.57
CA LEU A 37 -20.49 19.56 -10.39
C LEU A 37 -20.67 20.71 -9.38
N ALA A 38 -19.89 20.72 -8.29
CA ALA A 38 -19.90 21.82 -7.32
C ALA A 38 -19.49 23.16 -7.93
N ARG A 39 -18.63 23.15 -8.97
CA ARG A 39 -18.23 24.33 -9.75
C ARG A 39 -19.19 24.69 -10.89
N GLY A 40 -20.33 24.01 -10.99
CA GLY A 40 -21.38 24.32 -11.97
C GLY A 40 -21.25 23.60 -13.31
N ALA A 41 -20.43 22.55 -13.42
CA ALA A 41 -20.44 21.71 -14.61
C ALA A 41 -21.80 21.01 -14.77
N ALA A 42 -22.30 20.93 -16.01
CA ALA A 42 -23.57 20.27 -16.29
C ALA A 42 -23.50 18.75 -16.16
N ALA A 43 -22.31 18.16 -16.33
CA ALA A 43 -22.04 16.74 -16.19
C ALA A 43 -20.54 16.51 -15.91
N PRO A 44 -20.16 15.36 -15.31
CA PRO A 44 -18.77 15.00 -15.14
C PRO A 44 -18.02 14.83 -16.47
N SER A 45 -16.77 15.29 -16.53
CA SER A 45 -15.87 15.17 -17.67
C SER A 45 -15.58 13.71 -18.03
N VAL A 46 -15.47 12.84 -17.02
CA VAL A 46 -15.37 11.40 -17.17
C VAL A 46 -16.68 10.76 -16.71
N ARG A 47 -17.45 10.25 -17.67
CA ARG A 47 -18.71 9.54 -17.36
C ARG A 47 -18.41 8.25 -16.59
N PRO A 48 -19.14 7.95 -15.49
CA PRO A 48 -18.97 6.70 -14.78
C PRO A 48 -19.43 5.52 -15.64
N VAL A 49 -18.64 4.45 -15.64
CA VAL A 49 -18.93 3.22 -16.39
C VAL A 49 -19.14 2.07 -15.42
N TRP A 50 -20.35 1.50 -15.45
CA TRP A 50 -20.67 0.23 -14.78
C TRP A 50 -20.41 -0.92 -15.75
N ALA A 51 -19.25 -1.58 -15.63
CA ALA A 51 -18.85 -2.68 -16.52
C ALA A 51 -18.07 -3.75 -15.75
N ARG A 52 -18.63 -4.24 -14.63
CA ARG A 52 -17.97 -5.25 -13.76
C ARG A 52 -17.85 -6.62 -14.42
N ASP A 53 -18.69 -6.87 -15.41
CA ASP A 53 -18.66 -8.02 -16.32
C ASP A 53 -17.37 -8.11 -17.14
N LEU A 54 -16.58 -7.03 -17.25
CA LEU A 54 -15.25 -7.08 -17.87
C LEU A 54 -14.21 -7.85 -17.03
N LEU A 55 -14.50 -8.10 -15.75
CA LEU A 55 -13.59 -8.74 -14.79
C LEU A 55 -14.16 -10.08 -14.31
N THR A 56 -14.58 -10.92 -15.25
CA THR A 56 -15.13 -12.26 -14.97
C THR A 56 -14.09 -13.35 -15.22
N ALA A 57 -14.32 -14.50 -14.59
CA ALA A 57 -13.52 -15.69 -14.86
C ALA A 57 -13.73 -16.18 -16.30
N ARG A 58 -12.73 -16.91 -16.82
CA ARG A 58 -12.85 -17.68 -18.06
C ARG A 58 -13.93 -18.77 -17.91
N SER A 59 -14.40 -19.29 -19.05
CA SER A 59 -15.36 -20.40 -19.09
C SER A 59 -14.79 -21.56 -19.92
N PRO A 60 -14.35 -22.66 -19.30
CA PRO A 60 -14.25 -22.87 -17.85
C PRO A 60 -13.14 -22.00 -17.21
N PRO A 61 -13.20 -21.74 -15.89
CA PRO A 61 -12.10 -21.09 -15.17
C PRO A 61 -10.80 -21.89 -15.33
N CYS A 62 -9.69 -21.20 -15.55
CA CYS A 62 -8.38 -21.81 -15.76
C CYS A 62 -7.35 -21.14 -14.84
N VAL A 63 -7.03 -21.77 -13.71
CA VAL A 63 -6.00 -21.23 -12.80
C VAL A 63 -4.62 -21.58 -13.35
N THR A 64 -3.86 -20.58 -13.80
CA THR A 64 -2.54 -20.77 -14.42
C THR A 64 -1.38 -20.41 -13.49
N HIS A 65 -1.66 -19.73 -12.38
CA HIS A 65 -0.69 -19.29 -11.39
C HIS A 65 -1.07 -19.76 -9.99
N HIS A 66 -0.06 -19.95 -9.15
CA HIS A 66 -0.26 -20.13 -7.72
C HIS A 66 -0.61 -18.77 -7.08
N HIS A 67 -1.61 -18.75 -6.20
CA HIS A 67 -2.12 -17.55 -5.55
C HIS A 67 -1.99 -17.60 -4.01
N PRO A 68 -0.76 -17.55 -3.46
CA PRO A 68 -0.53 -17.67 -2.03
C PRO A 68 -1.08 -16.48 -1.22
N GLU A 69 -1.43 -15.38 -1.88
CA GLU A 69 -2.18 -14.29 -1.27
C GLU A 69 -3.55 -14.75 -0.73
N TYR A 70 -4.10 -15.88 -1.18
CA TYR A 70 -5.37 -16.43 -0.73
C TYR A 70 -5.23 -17.69 0.16
N ASP A 71 -4.02 -18.02 0.60
CA ASP A 71 -3.75 -19.09 1.58
C ASP A 71 -4.14 -18.60 2.99
N PHE A 72 -5.43 -18.32 3.18
CA PHE A 72 -5.99 -17.81 4.42
C PHE A 72 -6.14 -18.91 5.46
N SER A 73 -5.66 -18.65 6.67
CA SER A 73 -5.74 -19.58 7.80
C SER A 73 -6.11 -18.84 9.08
N THR A 74 -7.26 -19.18 9.66
CA THR A 74 -7.68 -18.66 10.97
C THR A 74 -6.76 -19.15 12.09
N ALA A 75 -6.17 -20.34 11.94
CA ALA A 75 -5.20 -20.87 12.90
C ALA A 75 -3.90 -20.05 12.91
N GLU A 76 -3.40 -19.61 11.75
CA GLU A 76 -2.23 -18.73 11.69
C GLU A 76 -2.54 -17.33 12.27
N ILE A 77 -3.76 -16.82 12.07
CA ILE A 77 -4.18 -15.54 12.66
C ILE A 77 -4.22 -15.64 14.18
N ALA A 78 -4.73 -16.74 14.72
CA ALA A 78 -4.83 -16.95 16.15
C ALA A 78 -3.46 -16.97 16.86
N THR A 79 -2.39 -17.32 16.15
CA THR A 79 -1.01 -17.33 16.67
C THR A 79 -0.19 -16.10 16.27
N ASP A 80 -0.76 -15.17 15.49
CA ASP A 80 -0.03 -13.95 15.08
C ASP A 80 0.13 -12.98 16.26
N LYS A 81 1.40 -12.65 16.55
CA LYS A 81 1.80 -11.67 17.57
C LYS A 81 1.11 -10.32 17.36
N LEU A 82 0.85 -9.91 16.11
CA LEU A 82 0.16 -8.66 15.84
C LEU A 82 -1.36 -8.75 16.09
N ALA A 83 -1.98 -9.87 15.71
CA ALA A 83 -3.43 -10.08 15.87
C ALA A 83 -3.86 -10.18 17.34
N SER A 84 -2.95 -10.64 18.20
CA SER A 84 -3.19 -10.76 19.65
C SER A 84 -3.06 -9.44 20.43
N VAL A 85 -2.59 -8.36 19.80
CA VAL A 85 -2.36 -7.08 20.50
C VAL A 85 -3.65 -6.26 20.59
N PRO A 86 -4.07 -5.83 21.80
CA PRO A 86 -5.26 -5.01 21.97
C PRO A 86 -5.14 -3.66 21.25
N PRO A 87 -6.22 -3.11 20.66
CA PRO A 87 -6.18 -1.83 19.95
C PRO A 87 -5.66 -0.63 20.76
N LYS A 88 -5.83 -0.67 22.09
CA LYS A 88 -5.33 0.37 23.02
C LYS A 88 -3.80 0.40 23.14
N ASP A 89 -3.14 -0.73 22.86
CA ASP A 89 -1.69 -0.89 22.98
C ASP A 89 -0.98 -0.67 21.63
N MET A 90 -1.78 -0.37 20.60
CA MET A 90 -1.32 -0.07 19.25
C MET A 90 -1.08 1.43 19.08
N VAL A 91 0.12 1.77 18.62
CA VAL A 91 0.56 3.15 18.42
C VAL A 91 0.70 3.42 16.93
N ARG A 92 0.27 4.62 16.51
CA ARG A 92 0.45 5.11 15.14
C ARG A 92 1.55 6.16 15.14
N ARG A 93 2.55 6.00 14.28
CA ARG A 93 3.60 7.02 14.06
C ARG A 93 3.78 7.30 12.56
N PRO A 94 3.92 8.58 12.18
CA PRO A 94 4.24 8.96 10.82
C PRO A 94 5.73 8.75 10.52
N PHE A 95 6.03 8.20 9.35
CA PHE A 95 7.39 8.10 8.81
C PHE A 95 7.44 8.84 7.47
N PHE A 96 8.41 9.75 7.35
CA PHE A 96 8.62 10.55 6.14
C PHE A 96 9.90 10.11 5.44
N PHE A 97 9.81 9.87 4.14
CA PHE A 97 10.92 9.51 3.27
C PHE A 97 11.07 10.59 2.20
N GLY A 98 11.91 11.58 2.49
CA GLY A 98 12.31 12.63 1.56
C GLY A 98 13.49 12.20 0.67
N PRO A 99 14.04 13.12 -0.13
CA PRO A 99 15.21 12.86 -0.97
C PRO A 99 16.40 12.29 -0.20
N LYS A 100 16.66 12.77 1.02
CA LYS A 100 17.76 12.32 1.86
C LYS A 100 17.59 10.88 2.31
N GLU A 101 16.43 10.54 2.87
CA GLU A 101 16.13 9.20 3.36
C GLU A 101 16.13 8.19 2.19
N ILE A 102 15.58 8.57 1.04
CA ILE A 102 15.62 7.73 -0.18
C ILE A 102 17.06 7.52 -0.67
N SER A 103 17.92 8.54 -0.58
CA SER A 103 19.34 8.42 -0.92
C SER A 103 20.07 7.48 0.04
N ALA A 104 19.84 7.61 1.35
CA ALA A 104 20.40 6.72 2.37
C ALA A 104 19.98 5.26 2.14
N LEU A 105 18.69 5.00 1.91
CA LEU A 105 18.18 3.67 1.57
C LEU A 105 18.87 3.07 0.33
N ARG A 106 19.14 3.90 -0.68
CA ARG A 106 19.86 3.49 -1.89
C ARG A 106 21.32 3.15 -1.66
N ASN A 107 21.96 3.71 -0.62
CA ASN A 107 23.35 3.44 -0.30
C ASN A 107 23.54 2.02 0.27
N HIS A 108 22.51 1.44 0.88
CA HIS A 108 22.51 0.03 1.32
C HIS A 108 22.37 -1.00 0.19
N LEU A 109 22.23 -0.57 -1.06
CA LEU A 109 21.98 -1.45 -2.19
C LEU A 109 23.23 -1.63 -3.06
N PRO A 110 23.43 -2.79 -3.71
CA PRO A 110 24.39 -2.92 -4.79
C PRO A 110 24.01 -2.03 -5.99
N ALA A 111 24.99 -1.65 -6.81
CA ALA A 111 24.83 -0.67 -7.88
C ALA A 111 23.67 -0.98 -8.86
N HIS A 112 23.51 -2.25 -9.24
CA HIS A 112 22.47 -2.67 -10.17
C HIS A 112 21.05 -2.50 -9.59
N LEU A 113 20.84 -2.78 -8.29
CA LEU A 113 19.55 -2.55 -7.62
C LEU A 113 19.29 -1.06 -7.38
N ARG A 114 20.34 -0.29 -7.08
CA ARG A 114 20.23 1.16 -6.87
C ARG A 114 19.64 1.89 -8.07
N MET A 115 20.08 1.52 -9.27
CA MET A 115 19.67 2.15 -10.53
C MET A 115 18.31 1.66 -11.05
N SER A 116 17.88 0.46 -10.67
CA SER A 116 16.70 -0.20 -11.24
C SER A 116 15.46 -0.17 -10.34
N SER A 117 15.54 0.42 -9.14
CA SER A 117 14.48 0.32 -8.12
C SER A 117 13.64 1.58 -7.96
N SER A 118 12.32 1.38 -7.93
CA SER A 118 11.37 2.46 -7.68
C SER A 118 11.31 2.84 -6.20
N ARG A 119 10.86 4.07 -5.89
CA ARG A 119 10.63 4.51 -4.50
C ARG A 119 9.68 3.57 -3.75
N PHE A 120 8.62 3.14 -4.43
CA PHE A 120 7.66 2.17 -3.88
C PHE A 120 8.34 0.86 -3.45
N GLU A 121 9.12 0.25 -4.35
CA GLU A 121 9.84 -1.02 -4.07
C GLU A 121 10.80 -0.86 -2.89
N LEU A 122 11.56 0.25 -2.88
CA LEU A 122 12.57 0.53 -1.87
C LEU A 122 11.96 0.73 -0.47
N ILE A 123 10.94 1.58 -0.36
CA ILE A 123 10.26 1.86 0.90
C ILE A 123 9.53 0.61 1.40
N THR A 124 8.87 -0.13 0.50
CA THR A 124 8.17 -1.37 0.86
C THR A 124 9.14 -2.40 1.43
N ALA A 125 10.29 -2.61 0.80
CA ALA A 125 11.32 -3.53 1.27
C ALA A 125 11.89 -3.11 2.64
N ALA A 126 12.21 -1.82 2.80
CA ALA A 126 12.73 -1.28 4.05
C ALA A 126 11.72 -1.47 5.20
N ILE A 127 10.47 -1.04 5.01
CA ILE A 127 9.42 -1.18 6.03
C ILE A 127 9.14 -2.65 6.32
N TRP A 128 9.06 -3.52 5.30
CA TRP A 128 8.80 -4.94 5.52
C TRP A 128 9.87 -5.61 6.38
N ARG A 129 11.15 -5.37 6.06
CA ARG A 129 12.29 -5.90 6.83
C ARG A 129 12.30 -5.33 8.25
N SER A 130 12.25 -4.01 8.40
CA SER A 130 12.27 -3.33 9.70
C SER A 130 11.09 -3.71 10.58
N ARG A 131 9.89 -3.88 9.99
CA ARG A 131 8.69 -4.32 10.70
C ARG A 131 8.82 -5.76 11.21
N THR A 132 9.35 -6.66 10.37
CA THR A 132 9.59 -8.04 10.77
C THR A 132 10.58 -8.12 11.93
N ALA A 133 11.70 -7.38 11.84
CA ALA A 133 12.70 -7.31 12.91
C ALA A 133 12.09 -6.77 14.22
N ALA A 134 11.32 -5.69 14.13
CA ALA A 134 10.70 -5.05 15.29
C ALA A 134 9.65 -5.93 16.00
N LEU A 135 8.85 -6.69 15.24
CA LEU A 135 7.84 -7.60 15.77
C LEU A 135 8.44 -8.89 16.36
N ALA A 136 9.70 -9.20 16.03
CA ALA A 136 10.44 -10.35 16.54
C ALA A 136 9.63 -11.66 16.40
N TYR A 137 9.13 -11.93 15.20
CA TYR A 137 8.55 -13.24 14.85
C TYR A 137 9.56 -14.37 15.04
N ASP A 138 9.06 -15.61 15.14
CA ASP A 138 9.94 -16.74 15.37
C ASP A 138 10.78 -16.98 14.10
N PRO A 139 12.04 -17.46 14.21
CA PRO A 139 12.99 -17.48 13.09
C PRO A 139 12.47 -18.13 11.80
N GLU A 140 11.72 -19.23 11.95
CA GLU A 140 11.16 -20.03 10.87
C GLU A 140 9.76 -19.58 10.42
N ASP A 141 9.18 -18.56 11.08
CA ASP A 141 7.89 -18.01 10.67
C ASP A 141 7.98 -17.48 9.24
N GLU A 142 7.06 -17.90 8.37
CA GLU A 142 6.90 -17.26 7.07
C GLU A 142 6.23 -15.89 7.27
N VAL A 143 6.97 -14.84 6.97
CA VAL A 143 6.46 -13.46 6.93
C VAL A 143 6.24 -13.03 5.49
N ARG A 144 5.17 -12.26 5.26
CA ARG A 144 4.70 -11.91 3.92
C ARG A 144 4.63 -10.39 3.75
N VAL A 145 4.90 -9.92 2.55
CA VAL A 145 4.48 -8.58 2.10
C VAL A 145 3.57 -8.72 0.90
N GLN A 146 2.40 -8.11 0.99
CA GLN A 146 1.43 -8.03 -0.10
C GLN A 146 1.30 -6.59 -0.56
N PHE A 147 1.13 -6.41 -1.86
CA PHE A 147 0.81 -5.09 -2.39
C PHE A 147 -0.21 -5.15 -3.50
N ILE A 148 -1.00 -4.08 -3.54
CA ILE A 148 -2.12 -3.91 -4.45
C ILE A 148 -1.58 -3.49 -5.81
N VAL A 149 -1.88 -4.28 -6.84
CA VAL A 149 -1.57 -3.96 -8.23
C VAL A 149 -2.84 -3.55 -8.95
N ASN A 150 -2.91 -2.28 -9.33
CA ASN A 150 -4.03 -1.73 -10.10
C ASN A 150 -4.06 -2.38 -11.50
N ALA A 151 -5.21 -2.93 -11.89
CA ALA A 151 -5.42 -3.46 -13.22
C ALA A 151 -5.53 -2.35 -14.29
N ARG A 152 -5.93 -1.14 -13.88
CA ARG A 152 -6.06 0.01 -14.78
C ARG A 152 -4.70 0.58 -15.17
N GLY A 153 -4.56 0.92 -16.44
CA GLY A 153 -3.41 1.71 -16.93
C GLY A 153 -2.07 0.96 -16.91
N ARG A 154 -2.09 -0.37 -16.83
CA ARG A 154 -0.89 -1.21 -16.98
C ARG A 154 -0.38 -1.09 -18.41
N LYS A 155 0.88 -0.64 -18.55
CA LYS A 155 1.54 -0.56 -19.87
C LYS A 155 1.59 -1.94 -20.52
N GLY A 156 1.14 -2.03 -21.76
CA GLY A 156 1.11 -3.29 -22.51
C GLY A 156 -0.04 -4.23 -22.18
N SER A 157 -1.01 -3.79 -21.36
CA SER A 157 -2.19 -4.60 -21.08
C SER A 157 -3.05 -4.80 -22.33
N GLN A 158 -3.47 -6.04 -22.56
CA GLN A 158 -4.32 -6.45 -23.68
C GLN A 158 -5.82 -6.31 -23.38
N ALA A 159 -6.18 -6.05 -22.12
CA ALA A 159 -7.56 -5.87 -21.66
C ALA A 159 -7.72 -4.56 -20.88
N PRO A 160 -7.56 -3.39 -21.51
CA PRO A 160 -7.68 -2.11 -20.82
C PRO A 160 -9.11 -1.86 -20.36
N LEU A 161 -9.27 -1.46 -19.10
CA LEU A 161 -10.56 -1.03 -18.57
C LEU A 161 -10.95 0.36 -19.11
N PRO A 162 -12.25 0.62 -19.33
CA PRO A 162 -12.73 1.93 -19.74
C PRO A 162 -12.26 3.03 -18.77
N PRO A 163 -11.92 4.25 -19.26
CA PRO A 163 -11.48 5.35 -18.39
C PRO A 163 -12.45 5.69 -17.25
N GLY A 164 -13.75 5.45 -17.47
CA GLY A 164 -14.79 5.68 -16.48
C GLY A 164 -15.07 4.53 -15.51
N PHE A 165 -14.35 3.40 -15.60
CA PHE A 165 -14.56 2.23 -14.74
C PHE A 165 -14.18 2.55 -13.30
N TYR A 166 -15.19 2.64 -12.43
CA TYR A 166 -15.04 3.08 -11.05
C TYR A 166 -15.07 1.93 -10.02
N GLY A 167 -15.26 0.68 -10.44
CA GLY A 167 -15.36 -0.49 -9.55
C GLY A 167 -14.04 -0.85 -8.86
N ASN A 168 -13.94 -2.02 -8.24
CA ASN A 168 -12.63 -2.55 -7.83
C ASN A 168 -11.95 -3.21 -9.03
N ALA A 169 -10.71 -2.86 -9.33
CA ALA A 169 -9.89 -3.53 -10.33
C ALA A 169 -8.43 -3.57 -9.91
N PHE A 170 -8.13 -4.51 -9.00
CA PHE A 170 -6.78 -4.79 -8.55
C PHE A 170 -6.66 -6.27 -8.17
N ALA A 171 -5.41 -6.73 -8.07
CA ALA A 171 -5.08 -7.99 -7.43
C ALA A 171 -3.98 -7.76 -6.40
N PHE A 172 -3.76 -8.73 -5.52
CA PHE A 172 -2.61 -8.76 -4.64
C PHE A 172 -1.48 -9.52 -5.32
N THR A 173 -0.25 -9.03 -5.15
CA THR A 173 0.94 -9.84 -5.36
C THR A 173 1.69 -9.97 -4.05
N VAL A 174 2.27 -11.14 -3.81
CA VAL A 174 2.91 -11.47 -2.55
C VAL A 174 4.38 -11.84 -2.73
N ALA A 175 5.20 -11.39 -1.80
CA ALA A 175 6.52 -11.94 -1.52
C ALA A 175 6.53 -12.51 -0.09
N SER A 176 7.27 -13.59 0.12
CA SER A 176 7.45 -14.19 1.44
C SER A 176 8.92 -14.56 1.70
N SER A 177 9.26 -14.69 2.98
CA SER A 177 10.55 -15.20 3.44
C SER A 177 10.41 -15.71 4.88
N ALA A 178 11.35 -16.54 5.32
CA ALA A 178 11.50 -16.84 6.75
C ALA A 178 11.92 -15.56 7.49
N ALA A 179 11.38 -15.33 8.68
CA ALA A 179 11.61 -14.11 9.45
C ALA A 179 13.10 -13.84 9.69
N ALA A 180 13.85 -14.85 10.14
CA ALA A 180 15.30 -14.72 10.38
C ALA A 180 16.05 -14.36 9.10
N LYS A 181 15.76 -15.07 8.01
CA LYS A 181 16.39 -14.81 6.70
C LYS A 181 16.12 -13.39 6.20
N LEU A 182 14.91 -12.87 6.36
CA LEU A 182 14.57 -11.51 5.95
C LEU A 182 15.35 -10.46 6.76
N CYS A 183 15.49 -10.68 8.07
CA CYS A 183 16.13 -9.74 8.98
C CYS A 183 17.67 -9.76 8.86
N GLU A 184 18.27 -10.94 8.71
CA GLU A 184 19.72 -11.12 8.65
C GLU A 184 20.33 -10.71 7.30
N GLN A 185 19.55 -10.81 6.22
CA GLN A 185 20.03 -10.43 4.90
C GLN A 185 20.03 -8.90 4.68
N PRO A 186 20.90 -8.38 3.79
CA PRO A 186 20.91 -6.97 3.43
C PRO A 186 19.57 -6.50 2.83
N LEU A 187 19.29 -5.19 2.87
CA LEU A 187 18.09 -4.59 2.30
C LEU A 187 17.83 -5.00 0.83
N GLY A 188 18.90 -5.23 0.06
CA GLY A 188 18.83 -5.73 -1.31
C GLY A 188 18.05 -7.05 -1.46
N TYR A 189 18.14 -7.97 -0.49
CA TYR A 189 17.41 -9.23 -0.51
C TYR A 189 15.89 -9.01 -0.45
N ALA A 190 15.43 -8.23 0.53
CA ALA A 190 14.01 -7.87 0.65
C ALA A 190 13.51 -7.15 -0.61
N LEU A 191 14.34 -6.25 -1.17
CA LEU A 191 14.03 -5.51 -2.38
C LEU A 191 13.88 -6.41 -3.61
N GLU A 192 14.76 -7.38 -3.81
CA GLU A 192 14.65 -8.36 -4.90
C GLU A 192 13.37 -9.18 -4.80
N LEU A 193 12.98 -9.62 -3.60
CA LEU A 193 11.73 -10.32 -3.37
C LEU A 193 10.51 -9.47 -3.76
N VAL A 194 10.48 -8.19 -3.34
CA VAL A 194 9.42 -7.24 -3.71
C VAL A 194 9.38 -7.01 -5.22
N LYS A 195 10.53 -6.81 -5.86
CA LYS A 195 10.62 -6.63 -7.32
C LYS A 195 10.11 -7.87 -8.07
N LYS A 196 10.53 -9.05 -7.65
CA LYS A 196 10.09 -10.32 -8.24
C LYS A 196 8.59 -10.51 -8.09
N ALA A 197 8.03 -10.25 -6.92
CA ALA A 197 6.58 -10.31 -6.71
C ALA A 197 5.82 -9.31 -7.59
N LYS A 198 6.34 -8.08 -7.73
CA LYS A 198 5.70 -7.04 -8.56
C LYS A 198 5.73 -7.38 -10.04
N ALA A 199 6.83 -7.97 -10.51
CA ALA A 199 6.98 -8.40 -11.90
C ALA A 199 6.00 -9.52 -12.28
N LYS A 200 5.51 -10.31 -11.31
CA LYS A 200 4.50 -11.36 -11.56
C LYS A 200 3.15 -10.82 -12.00
N ALA A 201 2.85 -9.54 -11.73
CA ALA A 201 1.58 -8.95 -12.14
C ALA A 201 1.55 -8.75 -13.66
N THR A 202 1.37 -9.83 -14.41
CA THR A 202 1.06 -9.85 -15.83
C THR A 202 -0.46 -9.88 -16.02
N ASP A 203 -0.96 -9.67 -17.23
CA ASP A 203 -2.40 -9.74 -17.49
C ASP A 203 -2.94 -11.15 -17.22
N GLU A 204 -2.14 -12.16 -17.59
CA GLU A 204 -2.45 -13.56 -17.29
C GLU A 204 -2.50 -13.83 -15.78
N PHE A 205 -1.59 -13.25 -14.98
CA PHE A 205 -1.67 -13.38 -13.52
C PHE A 205 -2.96 -12.78 -12.97
N MET A 206 -3.38 -11.61 -13.47
CA MET A 206 -4.64 -10.98 -13.05
C MET A 206 -5.84 -11.86 -13.43
N GLN A 207 -5.87 -12.39 -14.66
CA GLN A 207 -6.94 -13.29 -15.10
C GLN A 207 -6.96 -14.59 -14.31
N SER A 208 -5.80 -15.18 -14.02
CA SER A 208 -5.66 -16.35 -13.16
C SER A 208 -6.21 -16.09 -11.76
N ALA A 209 -5.98 -14.90 -11.19
CA ALA A 209 -6.51 -14.54 -9.88
C ALA A 209 -8.05 -14.49 -9.88
N VAL A 210 -8.66 -13.96 -10.94
CA VAL A 210 -10.12 -13.97 -11.10
C VAL A 210 -10.65 -15.40 -11.21
N ASP A 211 -10.01 -16.24 -12.01
CA ASP A 211 -10.36 -17.65 -12.17
C ASP A 211 -10.24 -18.41 -10.85
N TYR A 212 -9.17 -18.16 -10.08
CA TYR A 212 -8.93 -18.76 -8.77
C TYR A 212 -10.02 -18.37 -7.78
N LEU A 213 -10.35 -17.08 -7.70
CA LEU A 213 -11.40 -16.58 -6.81
C LEU A 213 -12.76 -17.21 -7.14
N VAL A 214 -13.13 -17.33 -8.42
CA VAL A 214 -14.40 -17.97 -8.81
C VAL A 214 -14.39 -19.46 -8.51
N SER A 215 -13.28 -20.15 -8.78
CA SER A 215 -13.16 -21.60 -8.61
C SER A 215 -13.14 -22.04 -7.14
N ASN A 216 -12.64 -21.20 -6.25
CA ASN A 216 -12.42 -21.53 -4.84
C ASN A 216 -13.41 -20.85 -3.87
N GLY A 217 -14.54 -20.34 -4.38
CA GLY A 217 -15.57 -19.74 -3.52
C GLY A 217 -15.17 -18.38 -2.92
N ARG A 218 -14.22 -17.68 -3.56
CA ARG A 218 -13.74 -16.33 -3.19
C ARG A 218 -13.19 -16.29 -1.76
N PRO A 219 -12.12 -17.05 -1.46
CA PRO A 219 -11.52 -17.06 -0.13
C PRO A 219 -11.02 -15.66 0.26
N HIS A 220 -10.88 -15.45 1.56
CA HIS A 220 -10.24 -14.25 2.08
C HIS A 220 -8.75 -14.23 1.71
N PHE A 221 -8.15 -13.04 1.62
CA PHE A 221 -6.70 -12.95 1.47
C PHE A 221 -6.01 -13.15 2.82
N THR A 222 -4.79 -13.69 2.81
CA THR A 222 -4.04 -13.98 4.03
C THR A 222 -3.61 -12.68 4.72
N VAL A 223 -3.77 -12.61 6.04
CA VAL A 223 -3.44 -11.43 6.86
C VAL A 223 -2.50 -11.75 8.03
N ALA A 224 -2.33 -13.04 8.36
CA ALA A 224 -1.38 -13.47 9.39
C ALA A 224 0.06 -13.18 8.96
N ARG A 225 0.87 -12.62 9.87
CA ARG A 225 2.30 -12.30 9.65
C ARG A 225 2.55 -11.53 8.35
N THR A 226 1.53 -10.77 7.91
CA THR A 226 1.50 -10.11 6.61
C THR A 226 1.59 -8.60 6.80
N TYR A 227 2.39 -7.96 5.95
CA TYR A 227 2.40 -6.53 5.74
C TYR A 227 1.74 -6.20 4.40
N ILE A 228 0.59 -5.51 4.42
CA ILE A 228 -0.11 -5.07 3.22
C ILE A 228 0.25 -3.62 2.94
N VAL A 229 0.62 -3.30 1.71
CA VAL A 229 0.91 -1.92 1.29
C VAL A 229 0.10 -1.52 0.06
N SER A 230 -0.49 -0.33 0.14
CA SER A 230 -1.20 0.31 -0.97
C SER A 230 -0.52 1.62 -1.33
N ASP A 231 -0.06 1.74 -2.58
CA ASP A 231 0.49 2.99 -3.10
C ASP A 231 -0.65 3.87 -3.63
N VAL A 232 -0.89 4.98 -2.93
CA VAL A 232 -1.88 5.98 -3.32
C VAL A 232 -1.23 7.34 -3.66
N THR A 233 0.09 7.35 -3.91
CA THR A 233 0.84 8.56 -4.30
C THR A 233 0.34 9.17 -5.60
N ARG A 234 -0.33 8.38 -6.44
CA ARG A 234 -0.90 8.78 -7.73
C ARG A 234 -2.42 8.87 -7.73
N ALA A 235 -3.06 8.82 -6.57
CA ALA A 235 -4.51 8.93 -6.46
C ALA A 235 -5.02 10.35 -6.80
N GLY A 236 -4.18 11.38 -6.63
CA GLY A 236 -4.53 12.76 -6.98
C GLY A 236 -5.51 13.38 -5.98
N PHE A 237 -5.33 13.11 -4.68
CA PHE A 237 -6.19 13.66 -3.63
C PHE A 237 -6.19 15.19 -3.60
N GLU A 238 -5.03 15.80 -3.89
CA GLU A 238 -4.86 17.25 -3.92
C GLU A 238 -5.50 17.90 -5.17
N ASP A 239 -5.70 17.14 -6.26
CA ASP A 239 -6.27 17.64 -7.52
C ASP A 239 -7.79 17.91 -7.45
N VAL A 240 -8.45 17.62 -6.32
CA VAL A 240 -9.91 17.76 -6.19
C VAL A 240 -10.25 19.20 -5.79
N ASP A 241 -10.83 19.95 -6.74
CA ASP A 241 -11.31 21.31 -6.51
C ASP A 241 -12.85 21.36 -6.51
N PHE A 242 -13.40 21.71 -5.35
CA PHE A 242 -14.83 21.90 -5.12
C PHE A 242 -15.31 23.34 -5.39
N GLY A 243 -14.44 24.23 -5.88
CA GLY A 243 -14.68 25.68 -6.06
C GLY A 243 -13.88 26.57 -5.11
N TRP A 244 -12.98 25.99 -4.31
CA TRP A 244 -12.13 26.70 -3.34
C TRP A 244 -10.63 26.52 -3.61
N GLY A 245 -10.28 25.96 -4.77
CA GLY A 245 -8.91 25.63 -5.15
C GLY A 245 -8.55 24.18 -4.80
N GLU A 246 -7.29 23.83 -5.12
CA GLU A 246 -6.72 22.51 -4.87
C GLU A 246 -6.57 22.20 -3.36
N GLY A 247 -6.59 20.91 -3.03
CA GLY A 247 -6.39 20.44 -1.68
C GLY A 247 -4.95 20.67 -1.20
N VAL A 248 -4.78 21.16 0.02
CA VAL A 248 -3.45 21.33 0.66
C VAL A 248 -2.84 19.98 1.07
N TYR A 249 -3.70 19.00 1.38
CA TYR A 249 -3.33 17.65 1.77
C TYR A 249 -4.51 16.72 1.51
N GLY A 250 -4.24 15.46 1.17
CA GLY A 250 -5.27 14.44 1.16
C GLY A 250 -4.70 13.03 1.21
N GLY A 251 -5.52 12.11 1.71
CA GLY A 251 -5.14 10.71 1.85
C GLY A 251 -6.06 9.96 2.82
N PRO A 252 -5.70 8.70 3.13
CA PRO A 252 -6.40 7.90 4.11
C PRO A 252 -6.42 8.58 5.47
N ALA A 253 -7.58 8.53 6.15
CA ALA A 253 -7.74 9.20 7.45
C ALA A 253 -6.87 8.59 8.55
N LYS A 254 -6.50 7.30 8.43
CA LYS A 254 -5.69 6.55 9.40
C LYS A 254 -4.83 5.53 8.65
N GLY A 255 -3.63 5.26 9.17
CA GLY A 255 -2.80 4.12 8.80
C GLY A 255 -3.02 2.92 9.74
N GLY A 256 -2.71 1.71 9.26
CA GLY A 256 -2.87 0.48 10.03
C GLY A 256 -4.29 -0.03 10.15
N GLU A 257 -5.21 0.37 9.27
CA GLU A 257 -6.59 -0.11 9.29
C GLU A 257 -6.70 -1.50 8.64
N GLY A 258 -7.64 -2.33 9.08
CA GLY A 258 -7.82 -3.70 8.60
C GLY A 258 -8.51 -4.56 9.65
N GLU A 259 -8.80 -5.82 9.32
CA GLU A 259 -9.30 -6.81 10.28
C GLU A 259 -8.31 -6.99 11.44
N ILE A 260 -7.01 -6.97 11.11
CA ILE A 260 -5.92 -6.88 12.08
C ILE A 260 -5.31 -5.48 11.99
N LEU A 261 -5.29 -4.78 13.13
CA LEU A 261 -4.71 -3.44 13.19
C LEU A 261 -3.21 -3.51 12.91
N GLY A 262 -2.69 -2.58 12.11
CA GLY A 262 -1.27 -2.54 11.71
C GLY A 262 -0.88 -3.49 10.57
N VAL A 263 -1.82 -4.22 9.98
CA VAL A 263 -1.54 -5.04 8.78
C VAL A 263 -1.38 -4.19 7.53
N ALA A 264 -2.27 -3.22 7.28
CA ALA A 264 -2.25 -2.43 6.05
C ALA A 264 -1.77 -0.99 6.26
N ASN A 265 -0.81 -0.56 5.45
CA ASN A 265 -0.38 0.84 5.38
C ASN A 265 -0.53 1.40 3.97
N TYR A 266 -0.66 2.72 3.92
CA TYR A 266 -0.72 3.46 2.67
C TYR A 266 0.54 4.28 2.48
N ILE A 267 1.09 4.22 1.28
CA ILE A 267 2.16 5.10 0.84
C ILE A 267 1.48 6.30 0.17
N THR A 268 1.59 7.48 0.78
CA THR A 268 1.05 8.73 0.27
C THR A 268 2.15 9.72 -0.07
N ARG A 269 1.87 10.67 -0.95
CA ARG A 269 2.73 11.85 -1.11
C ARG A 269 2.37 12.86 -0.04
N ALA A 270 3.35 13.58 0.50
CA ALA A 270 3.13 14.67 1.43
C ALA A 270 4.31 15.64 1.41
N LYS A 271 4.08 16.86 1.92
CA LYS A 271 5.13 17.81 2.28
C LYS A 271 5.41 17.76 3.77
N ASN A 272 6.68 17.78 4.16
CA ASN A 272 7.04 17.93 5.58
C ASN A 272 6.88 19.38 6.07
N GLY A 273 7.15 19.64 7.34
CA GLY A 273 7.04 20.99 7.94
C GLY A 273 7.98 22.05 7.33
N LYS A 274 8.95 21.64 6.50
CA LYS A 274 9.85 22.54 5.75
C LYS A 274 9.40 22.72 4.29
N GLY A 275 8.26 22.14 3.90
CA GLY A 275 7.73 22.19 2.53
C GLY A 275 8.41 21.20 1.57
N GLU A 276 9.29 20.33 2.04
CA GLU A 276 9.96 19.33 1.19
C GLU A 276 9.00 18.20 0.84
N GLU A 277 8.91 17.91 -0.46
CA GLU A 277 8.10 16.83 -1.02
C GLU A 277 8.74 15.47 -0.74
N GLY A 278 7.94 14.53 -0.26
CA GLY A 278 8.39 13.18 0.01
C GLY A 278 7.25 12.19 0.07
N ILE A 279 7.59 11.01 0.58
CA ILE A 279 6.65 9.92 0.79
C ILE A 279 6.34 9.82 2.27
N PHE A 280 5.07 9.69 2.60
CA PHE A 280 4.58 9.55 3.96
C PHE A 280 3.94 8.18 4.15
N VAL A 281 4.27 7.53 5.26
CA VAL A 281 3.67 6.26 5.68
C VAL A 281 3.29 6.36 7.14
N ALA A 282 1.99 6.26 7.45
CA ALA A 282 1.51 6.16 8.83
C ALA A 282 1.55 4.70 9.26
N VAL A 283 2.57 4.31 10.02
CA VAL A 283 2.77 2.94 10.50
C VAL A 283 2.03 2.75 11.81
N CYS A 284 1.29 1.65 11.95
CA CYS A 284 0.68 1.23 13.21
C CYS A 284 1.30 -0.08 13.70
N LEU A 285 1.85 -0.08 14.91
CA LEU A 285 2.49 -1.25 15.52
C LEU A 285 2.20 -1.25 17.04
N PRO A 286 2.37 -2.40 17.71
CA PRO A 286 2.38 -2.44 19.16
C PRO A 286 3.41 -1.46 19.71
N SER A 287 3.12 -0.82 20.86
CA SER A 287 4.02 0.17 21.48
C SER A 287 5.46 -0.33 21.61
N TYR A 288 5.65 -1.56 22.09
CA TYR A 288 6.97 -2.20 22.25
C TYR A 288 7.72 -2.40 20.93
N ALA A 289 6.99 -2.64 19.83
CA ALA A 289 7.58 -2.87 18.51
C ALA A 289 7.85 -1.54 17.80
N MET A 290 7.05 -0.50 18.04
CA MET A 290 7.18 0.79 17.39
C MET A 290 8.54 1.46 17.67
N GLU A 291 9.08 1.32 18.88
CA GLU A 291 10.40 1.88 19.23
C GLU A 291 11.53 1.17 18.49
N ARG A 292 11.49 -0.17 18.43
CA ARG A 292 12.45 -0.97 17.66
C ARG A 292 12.34 -0.68 16.16
N PHE A 293 11.12 -0.55 15.65
CA PHE A 293 10.87 -0.20 14.26
C PHE A 293 11.45 1.17 13.90
N GLN A 294 11.31 2.16 14.79
CA GLN A 294 11.93 3.47 14.61
C GLN A 294 13.46 3.34 14.49
N MET A 295 14.11 2.59 15.39
CA MET A 295 15.56 2.37 15.35
C MET A 295 16.01 1.69 14.05
N GLU A 296 15.28 0.67 13.60
CA GLU A 296 15.55 -0.02 12.33
C GLU A 296 15.45 0.93 11.13
N ILE A 297 14.42 1.78 11.08
CA ILE A 297 14.27 2.77 10.01
C ILE A 297 15.35 3.85 10.10
N ASP A 298 15.66 4.35 11.29
CA ASP A 298 16.68 5.37 11.49
C ASP A 298 18.05 4.88 11.03
N THR A 299 18.39 3.63 11.35
CA THR A 299 19.63 2.97 10.90
C THR A 299 19.75 2.90 9.39
N LEU A 300 18.62 2.75 8.68
CA LEU A 300 18.58 2.67 7.22
C LEU A 300 18.48 4.02 6.51
N THR A 301 18.14 5.09 7.24
CA THR A 301 17.80 6.40 6.65
C THR A 301 18.69 7.54 7.11
N HIS A 302 19.44 7.37 8.19
CA HIS A 302 20.47 8.31 8.62
C HIS A 302 21.82 7.91 8.03
N GLU A 303 22.59 8.89 7.56
CA GLU A 303 23.98 8.64 7.18
C GLU A 303 24.75 8.18 8.42
N PRO A 304 25.66 7.19 8.29
CA PRO A 304 26.57 6.89 9.37
C PRO A 304 27.32 8.17 9.72
N VAL A 305 27.22 8.60 10.97
CA VAL A 305 28.08 9.66 11.49
C VAL A 305 29.49 9.10 11.39
N PHE A 306 30.24 9.57 10.40
CA PHE A 306 31.69 9.34 10.37
C PHE A 306 32.22 10.07 11.61
N ASP A 307 32.58 9.32 12.64
CA ASP A 307 33.42 9.84 13.71
C ASP A 307 34.87 9.64 13.24
N PRO A 308 35.57 10.70 12.80
CA PRO A 308 36.97 10.59 12.41
C PRO A 308 37.92 10.31 13.59
N TYR A 309 37.39 10.14 14.81
CA TYR A 309 38.15 9.91 16.03
C TYR A 309 37.74 8.64 16.82
N ALA A 310 36.92 7.75 16.25
CA ALA A 310 36.58 6.44 16.83
C ALA A 310 37.51 5.31 16.36
#